data_AF-A0AAW0CA56-F1
#
_entry.id   AF-A0AAW0CA56-F1
#
_cell.length_a   1.000
_cell.length_b   1.000
_cell.length_c   1.000
_cell.angle_alpha   90.00
_cell.angle_beta   90.00
_cell.angle_gamma   90.00
#
_symmetry.space_group_name_H-M   'P 1'
#
loop_
_entity.id
_entity.type
_entity.pdbx_description
1 polymer ?
#
loop_
_entity_poly.entity_id
_entity_poly.type
_entity_poly.pdbx_seq_one_letter_code
_entity_poly.pdbx_strand_id
1 'polypeptide(L)'
;MGRRHQVFLIARLIPASSGKQTQARYRCIAGLHHQWCYGYLPISATRRFFNLLKNPDNAEIVRDEIRRAHGRYGRQGQDPEIPDMAFPYIQMLLTQAFYLDINDPDVVQIIVPGLLTYRDPLDNTENDDGYTFIDITNPSYPAYCFEVEGVIVDADGYIRGDCREDDEKDQRFKDAQRHIDSLKDEKLVTVNVLSRVWPQYYRVDDDCEEPAMRDQSLTESLTTTALPTLADLALRQVVQHCVDDDNFEPLEALTDMPGKLELIGSHLFARKTLPGSAYAVVARVLQGELLKNGGMIDLTSSRVTMSTNAIRSMVSLVSSEVVKSINLSGQKRSHHGDHR
;
A
#
# COMPACT_ATOMS: atom_id res chain seq x y z
N MET A 1 38.20 -4.16 -2.13
CA MET A 1 36.95 -4.10 -2.91
C MET A 1 36.03 -5.13 -2.30
N GLY A 2 34.76 -4.80 -2.02
CA GLY A 2 33.85 -5.76 -1.40
C GLY A 2 32.91 -6.36 -2.43
N ARG A 3 32.36 -7.54 -2.11
CA ARG A 3 31.44 -8.26 -2.99
C ARG A 3 30.11 -7.53 -3.11
N ARG A 4 29.50 -7.58 -4.28
CA ARG A 4 28.26 -6.91 -4.65
C ARG A 4 27.18 -7.94 -4.81
N HIS A 5 26.02 -7.67 -4.23
CA HIS A 5 24.85 -8.53 -4.32
C HIS A 5 23.67 -7.71 -4.81
N GLN A 6 22.79 -8.33 -5.60
CA GLN A 6 21.65 -7.67 -6.19
C GLN A 6 20.35 -8.37 -5.79
N VAL A 7 19.33 -7.56 -5.49
CA VAL A 7 18.04 -8.02 -5.03
C VAL A 7 16.96 -7.51 -5.97
N PHE A 8 16.07 -8.39 -6.42
CA PHE A 8 14.96 -8.03 -7.29
C PHE A 8 13.62 -8.41 -6.69
N LEU A 9 12.71 -7.45 -6.65
CA LEU A 9 11.33 -7.66 -6.25
C LEU A 9 10.48 -7.90 -7.47
N ILE A 10 9.72 -8.99 -7.44
CA ILE A 10 8.77 -9.34 -8.49
C ILE A 10 7.34 -9.36 -7.95
N ALA A 11 6.39 -8.99 -8.79
CA ALA A 11 4.97 -9.04 -8.48
C ALA A 11 4.13 -9.31 -9.74
N ARG A 12 2.94 -9.89 -9.57
CA ARG A 12 1.95 -10.00 -10.66
C ARG A 12 1.20 -8.69 -10.84
N LEU A 13 1.35 -8.07 -12.01
CA LEU A 13 0.65 -6.85 -12.40
C LEU A 13 -0.23 -7.10 -13.62
N ILE A 14 -1.42 -6.50 -13.64
CA ILE A 14 -2.22 -6.39 -14.86
C ILE A 14 -1.53 -5.32 -15.73
N PRO A 15 -1.03 -5.65 -16.94
CA PRO A 15 -0.39 -4.67 -17.78
C PRO A 15 -1.40 -3.65 -18.33
N ALA A 16 -0.94 -2.45 -18.68
CA ALA A 16 -1.68 -1.49 -19.47
C ALA A 16 -1.99 -2.10 -20.84
N SER A 17 -3.17 -2.70 -20.99
CA SER A 17 -3.59 -3.30 -22.25
C SER A 17 -4.20 -2.23 -23.17
N SER A 18 -3.73 -2.15 -24.41
CA SER A 18 -4.46 -1.50 -25.51
C SER A 18 -5.62 -2.35 -26.06
N GLY A 19 -5.81 -3.59 -25.54
CA GLY A 19 -6.96 -4.43 -25.85
C GLY A 19 -6.92 -5.83 -25.19
N LYS A 20 -8.10 -6.27 -24.72
CA LYS A 20 -8.55 -7.63 -24.31
C LYS A 20 -7.70 -8.51 -23.36
N GLN A 21 -6.45 -8.19 -23.04
CA GLN A 21 -5.67 -8.97 -22.07
C GLN A 21 -5.74 -8.38 -20.67
N THR A 22 -6.64 -8.93 -19.86
CA THR A 22 -6.80 -8.62 -18.43
C THR A 22 -5.98 -9.53 -17.51
N GLN A 23 -5.14 -10.43 -18.06
CA GLN A 23 -4.41 -11.40 -17.26
C GLN A 23 -3.20 -10.74 -16.58
N ALA A 24 -3.12 -10.86 -15.25
CA ALA A 24 -1.96 -10.45 -14.48
C ALA A 24 -0.73 -11.26 -14.87
N ARG A 25 0.40 -10.58 -15.08
CA ARG A 25 1.69 -11.18 -15.43
C ARG A 25 2.77 -10.76 -14.46
N TYR A 26 3.72 -11.66 -14.24
CA TYR A 26 4.87 -11.39 -13.40
C TYR A 26 5.74 -10.28 -13.97
N ARG A 27 6.28 -9.48 -13.06
CA ARG A 27 7.09 -8.30 -13.35
C ARG A 27 8.13 -8.04 -12.30
N CYS A 28 9.31 -7.60 -12.71
CA CYS A 28 10.21 -6.88 -11.83
C CYS A 28 9.64 -5.48 -11.56
N ILE A 29 9.53 -5.10 -10.30
CA ILE A 29 8.94 -3.83 -9.86
C ILE A 29 9.92 -2.96 -9.07
N ALA A 30 10.99 -3.56 -8.53
CA ALA A 30 12.07 -2.85 -7.89
C ALA A 30 13.35 -3.71 -7.92
N GLY A 31 14.50 -3.05 -7.92
CA GLY A 31 15.79 -3.68 -7.73
C GLY A 31 16.66 -2.88 -6.76
N LEU A 32 17.50 -3.58 -6.01
CA LEU A 32 18.46 -2.98 -5.09
C LEU A 32 19.84 -3.58 -5.33
N HIS A 33 20.85 -2.72 -5.43
CA HIS A 33 22.25 -3.12 -5.47
C HIS A 33 22.93 -2.79 -4.15
N HIS A 34 23.49 -3.81 -3.50
CA HIS A 34 24.15 -3.67 -2.20
C HIS A 34 25.63 -4.05 -2.27
N GLN A 35 26.50 -3.08 -1.91
CA GLN A 35 27.92 -3.33 -1.71
C GLN A 35 28.11 -3.91 -0.31
N TRP A 36 28.73 -5.08 -0.19
CA TRP A 36 29.03 -5.77 1.08
C TRP A 36 27.88 -6.57 1.70
N CYS A 37 26.90 -7.00 0.90
CA CYS A 37 25.86 -7.96 1.32
C CYS A 37 26.21 -9.34 0.76
N TYR A 38 27.06 -10.09 1.45
CA TYR A 38 27.51 -11.42 1.04
C TYR A 38 27.49 -12.38 2.24
N GLY A 39 27.74 -13.67 2.02
CA GLY A 39 27.63 -14.69 3.06
C GLY A 39 26.22 -14.81 3.59
N TYR A 40 26.02 -14.74 4.90
CA TYR A 40 24.67 -14.88 5.47
C TYR A 40 23.81 -13.62 5.40
N LEU A 41 24.40 -12.48 4.98
CA LEU A 41 23.71 -11.19 5.00
C LEU A 41 22.47 -11.15 4.09
N PRO A 42 22.48 -11.68 2.85
CA PRO A 42 21.29 -11.71 1.99
C PRO A 42 20.13 -12.52 2.59
N ILE A 43 20.44 -13.63 3.28
CA ILE A 43 19.45 -14.46 3.97
C ILE A 43 18.85 -13.69 5.15
N SER A 44 19.71 -13.11 5.97
CA SER A 44 19.30 -12.30 7.13
C SER A 44 18.43 -11.12 6.69
N ALA A 45 18.82 -10.41 5.63
CA ALA A 45 18.07 -9.31 5.04
C ALA A 45 16.73 -9.76 4.45
N THR A 46 16.70 -10.89 3.75
CA THR A 46 15.46 -11.49 3.22
C THR A 46 14.48 -11.80 4.36
N ARG A 47 14.98 -12.37 5.47
CA ARG A 47 14.14 -12.64 6.64
C ARG A 47 13.61 -11.35 7.29
N ARG A 48 14.45 -10.31 7.43
CA ARG A 48 14.01 -8.99 7.92
C ARG A 48 12.94 -8.40 7.00
N PHE A 49 13.13 -8.47 5.69
CA PHE A 49 12.16 -8.00 4.71
C PHE A 49 10.85 -8.76 4.82
N PHE A 50 10.87 -10.08 5.01
CA PHE A 50 9.66 -10.88 5.22
C PHE A 50 8.92 -10.48 6.50
N ASN A 51 9.63 -10.23 7.59
CA ASN A 51 9.02 -9.71 8.81
C ASN A 51 8.35 -8.35 8.58
N LEU A 52 8.99 -7.46 7.82
CA LEU A 52 8.41 -6.16 7.45
C LEU A 52 7.18 -6.33 6.56
N LEU A 53 7.21 -7.20 5.55
CA LEU A 53 6.09 -7.45 4.65
C LEU A 53 4.90 -8.12 5.33
N LYS A 54 5.16 -9.04 6.26
CA LYS A 54 4.12 -9.81 6.98
C LYS A 54 3.44 -8.99 8.08
N ASN A 55 3.99 -7.84 8.46
CA ASN A 55 3.27 -6.90 9.32
C ASN A 55 1.98 -6.43 8.60
N PRO A 56 0.79 -6.54 9.21
CA PRO A 56 -0.48 -6.23 8.55
C PRO A 56 -0.57 -4.83 7.95
N ASP A 57 -0.05 -3.82 8.65
CA ASP A 57 -0.13 -2.41 8.22
C ASP A 57 0.76 -2.18 7.00
N ASN A 58 1.99 -2.69 7.05
CA ASN A 58 2.91 -2.64 5.92
C ASN A 58 2.35 -3.42 4.72
N ALA A 59 1.77 -4.59 4.96
CA ALA A 59 1.17 -5.43 3.93
C ALA A 59 0.01 -4.73 3.20
N GLU A 60 -0.80 -3.95 3.92
CA GLU A 60 -1.89 -3.17 3.33
C GLU A 60 -1.37 -2.09 2.38
N ILE A 61 -0.34 -1.34 2.80
CA ILE A 61 0.28 -0.29 1.98
C ILE A 61 0.95 -0.90 0.73
N VAL A 62 1.67 -2.01 0.89
CA VAL A 62 2.29 -2.74 -0.23
C VAL A 62 1.23 -3.22 -1.23
N ARG A 63 0.12 -3.79 -0.76
CA ARG A 63 -1.00 -4.18 -1.63
C ARG A 63 -1.58 -2.99 -2.37
N ASP A 64 -1.70 -1.84 -1.71
CA ASP A 64 -2.20 -0.63 -2.35
C ASP A 64 -1.27 -0.12 -3.45
N GLU A 65 0.05 -0.11 -3.22
CA GLU A 65 1.03 0.26 -4.26
C GLU A 65 0.96 -0.69 -5.47
N ILE A 66 0.90 -2.01 -5.24
CA ILE A 66 0.74 -3.02 -6.30
C ILE A 66 -0.58 -2.82 -7.05
N ARG A 67 -1.67 -2.59 -6.32
CA ARG A 67 -3.01 -2.36 -6.90
C ARG A 67 -3.03 -1.11 -7.77
N ARG A 68 -2.42 -0.01 -7.32
CA ARG A 68 -2.33 1.24 -8.09
C ARG A 68 -1.52 1.07 -9.37
N ALA A 69 -0.58 0.13 -9.43
CA ALA A 69 0.18 -0.15 -10.64
C ALA A 69 -0.59 -0.97 -11.69
N HIS A 70 -1.69 -1.63 -11.32
CA HIS A 70 -2.50 -2.38 -12.27
C HIS A 70 -3.06 -1.47 -13.37
N GLY A 71 -2.89 -1.90 -14.63
CA GLY A 71 -3.34 -1.19 -15.82
C GLY A 71 -2.54 0.07 -16.17
N ARG A 72 -1.50 0.43 -15.39
CA ARG A 72 -0.70 1.64 -15.64
C ARG A 72 0.52 1.42 -16.52
N TYR A 73 1.14 0.25 -16.40
CA TYR A 73 2.42 -0.04 -17.04
C TYR A 73 2.32 -1.17 -18.07
N GLY A 74 2.92 -0.99 -19.26
CA GLY A 74 3.03 -2.03 -20.31
C GLY A 74 4.03 -3.10 -19.91
N ARG A 75 4.13 -4.24 -20.64
CA ARG A 75 4.94 -5.45 -20.31
C ARG A 75 6.45 -5.20 -20.12
N GLN A 76 7.23 -6.21 -19.71
CA GLN A 76 8.64 -6.02 -19.34
C GLN A 76 9.36 -5.53 -20.59
N GLY A 77 10.05 -4.39 -20.49
CA GLY A 77 10.63 -3.69 -21.64
C GLY A 77 9.62 -3.12 -22.65
N GLN A 78 8.37 -2.86 -22.25
CA GLN A 78 7.33 -2.25 -23.09
C GLN A 78 6.70 -1.04 -22.41
N ASP A 79 6.27 -0.06 -23.23
CA ASP A 79 5.60 1.15 -22.78
C ASP A 79 4.14 0.92 -22.32
N PRO A 80 3.63 1.69 -21.32
CA PRO A 80 4.39 2.62 -20.50
C PRO A 80 5.31 1.89 -19.52
N GLU A 81 6.58 2.28 -19.46
CA GLU A 81 7.53 1.69 -18.51
C GLU A 81 7.22 2.10 -17.06
N ILE A 82 7.74 1.32 -16.11
CA ILE A 82 7.60 1.58 -14.67
C ILE A 82 8.59 2.68 -14.28
N PRO A 83 8.21 3.84 -13.73
CA PRO A 83 9.22 4.80 -13.26
C PRO A 83 10.11 4.23 -12.14
N ASP A 84 11.35 4.70 -12.01
CA ASP A 84 12.30 4.20 -11.00
C ASP A 84 11.78 4.26 -9.56
N MET A 85 10.87 5.20 -9.25
CA MET A 85 10.24 5.38 -7.94
C MET A 85 8.74 5.10 -7.98
N ALA A 86 8.29 4.12 -8.78
CA ALA A 86 6.87 3.76 -8.88
C ALA A 86 6.30 3.14 -7.59
N PHE A 87 7.16 2.55 -6.75
CA PHE A 87 6.80 1.81 -5.53
C PHE A 87 7.62 2.30 -4.33
N PRO A 88 7.46 3.58 -3.92
CA PRO A 88 8.35 4.20 -2.94
C PRO A 88 8.31 3.52 -1.57
N TYR A 89 7.14 3.04 -1.13
CA TYR A 89 7.03 2.38 0.17
C TYR A 89 7.65 0.97 0.16
N ILE A 90 7.38 0.17 -0.89
CA ILE A 90 8.05 -1.12 -1.10
C ILE A 90 9.57 -0.95 -1.13
N GLN A 91 10.08 0.03 -1.87
CA GLN A 91 11.51 0.30 -1.97
C GLN A 91 12.11 0.76 -0.64
N MET A 92 11.38 1.55 0.14
CA MET A 92 11.77 1.93 1.50
C MET A 92 11.91 0.69 2.39
N LEU A 93 10.93 -0.21 2.41
CA LEU A 93 11.00 -1.44 3.21
C LEU A 93 12.17 -2.34 2.79
N LEU A 94 12.41 -2.46 1.48
CA LEU A 94 13.54 -3.21 0.94
C LEU A 94 14.87 -2.62 1.41
N THR A 95 15.02 -1.30 1.28
CA THR A 95 16.22 -0.58 1.71
C THR A 95 16.44 -0.74 3.21
N GLN A 96 15.40 -0.62 4.03
CA GLN A 96 15.48 -0.82 5.47
C GLN A 96 15.95 -2.25 5.81
N ALA A 97 15.39 -3.26 5.16
CA ALA A 97 15.76 -4.64 5.44
C ALA A 97 17.23 -4.97 5.09
N PHE A 98 17.74 -4.39 4.01
CA PHE A 98 19.08 -4.70 3.50
C PHE A 98 20.18 -3.82 4.09
N TYR A 99 19.92 -2.57 4.47
CA TYR A 99 20.94 -1.65 5.02
C TYR A 99 20.87 -1.43 6.53
N LEU A 100 19.74 -1.73 7.18
CA LEU A 100 19.58 -1.49 8.62
C LEU A 100 19.39 -2.83 9.35
N ASP A 101 20.40 -3.21 10.13
CA ASP A 101 20.23 -4.22 11.17
C ASP A 101 20.15 -3.55 12.54
N ILE A 102 18.95 -3.49 13.11
CA ILE A 102 18.72 -2.89 14.44
C ILE A 102 19.21 -3.84 15.55
N ASN A 103 19.30 -5.14 15.27
CA ASN A 103 19.74 -6.13 16.25
C ASN A 103 21.26 -6.19 16.37
N ASP A 104 21.98 -5.64 15.40
CA ASP A 104 23.42 -5.49 15.41
C ASP A 104 23.82 -4.03 15.11
N PRO A 105 23.83 -3.16 16.14
CA PRO A 105 24.15 -1.75 15.97
C PRO A 105 25.61 -1.49 15.57
N ASP A 106 26.48 -2.51 15.59
CA ASP A 106 27.85 -2.42 15.09
C ASP A 106 27.92 -2.69 13.57
N VAL A 107 26.85 -3.22 12.98
CA VAL A 107 26.68 -3.48 11.54
C VAL A 107 25.72 -2.45 10.92
N VAL A 108 25.90 -1.16 11.25
CA VAL A 108 25.24 -0.10 10.46
C VAL A 108 25.97 0.02 9.13
N GLN A 109 25.42 -0.65 8.10
CA GLN A 109 25.89 -0.50 6.74
C GLN A 109 25.33 0.82 6.17
N ILE A 110 25.87 1.96 6.62
CA ILE A 110 25.55 3.28 6.06
C ILE A 110 26.14 3.33 4.64
N ILE A 111 25.37 2.87 3.68
CA ILE A 111 25.75 2.90 2.27
C ILE A 111 24.58 3.54 1.52
N VAL A 112 24.92 4.44 0.61
CA VAL A 112 23.94 5.11 -0.26
C VAL A 112 23.25 4.02 -1.10
N PRO A 113 21.92 3.84 -1.01
CA PRO A 113 21.23 2.82 -1.76
C PRO A 113 21.35 3.10 -3.26
N GLY A 114 21.95 2.16 -3.99
CA GLY A 114 21.88 2.11 -5.44
C GLY A 114 20.55 1.47 -5.83
N LEU A 115 19.50 2.27 -5.96
CA LEU A 115 18.25 1.81 -6.58
C LEU A 115 18.58 1.41 -8.02
N LEU A 116 18.38 0.12 -8.34
CA LEU A 116 18.61 -0.37 -9.69
C LEU A 116 17.44 0.03 -10.57
N THR A 117 17.75 0.59 -11.74
CA THR A 117 16.76 0.71 -12.82
C THR A 117 16.41 -0.72 -13.26
N TYR A 118 15.14 -1.10 -13.09
CA TYR A 118 14.55 -2.42 -13.35
C TYR A 118 14.64 -2.89 -14.82
N ARG A 119 15.37 -2.14 -15.68
CA ARG A 119 15.42 -2.33 -17.13
C ARG A 119 16.21 -3.57 -17.53
N ASP A 120 17.28 -3.93 -16.82
CA ASP A 120 17.95 -5.21 -17.03
C ASP A 120 18.79 -5.65 -15.81
N PRO A 121 18.39 -6.69 -15.06
CA PRO A 121 19.12 -7.14 -13.86
C PRO A 121 20.46 -7.80 -14.16
N LEU A 122 20.67 -8.29 -15.38
CA LEU A 122 21.71 -9.28 -15.70
C LEU A 122 22.73 -8.77 -16.73
N ASP A 123 22.56 -7.54 -17.24
CA ASP A 123 23.49 -6.91 -18.19
C ASP A 123 24.52 -5.98 -17.49
N ASN A 124 24.36 -5.72 -16.19
CA ASN A 124 25.28 -4.90 -15.41
C ASN A 124 26.31 -5.78 -14.67
N THR A 125 27.49 -5.86 -15.28
CA THR A 125 28.61 -6.80 -15.12
C THR A 125 29.38 -6.76 -13.79
N GLU A 126 28.78 -6.26 -12.71
CA GLU A 126 29.47 -6.10 -11.43
C GLU A 126 28.94 -6.99 -10.30
N ASN A 127 27.98 -7.89 -10.53
CA ASN A 127 27.61 -8.87 -9.50
C ASN A 127 28.65 -9.99 -9.43
N ASP A 128 29.32 -10.14 -8.27
CA ASP A 128 30.35 -11.15 -8.01
C ASP A 128 30.00 -12.07 -6.82
N ASP A 129 28.74 -12.04 -6.38
CA ASP A 129 28.25 -12.86 -5.26
C ASP A 129 27.01 -13.68 -5.63
N GLY A 130 25.93 -13.00 -6.05
CA GLY A 130 24.68 -13.69 -6.39
C GLY A 130 23.46 -12.77 -6.40
N TYR A 131 22.32 -13.35 -6.74
CA TYR A 131 21.04 -12.64 -6.82
C TYR A 131 20.06 -13.14 -5.77
N THR A 132 19.27 -12.24 -5.20
CA THR A 132 18.08 -12.57 -4.42
C THR A 132 16.84 -12.17 -5.21
N PHE A 133 15.91 -13.09 -5.43
CA PHE A 133 14.60 -12.81 -6.01
C PHE A 133 13.52 -12.97 -4.96
N ILE A 134 12.61 -12.00 -4.88
CA ILE A 134 11.50 -12.03 -3.91
C ILE A 134 10.19 -11.74 -4.62
N ASP A 135 9.25 -12.69 -4.58
CA ASP A 135 7.87 -12.51 -5.04
C ASP A 135 7.03 -11.90 -3.92
N ILE A 136 6.59 -10.66 -4.14
CA ILE A 136 5.73 -9.90 -3.23
C ILE A 136 4.29 -9.77 -3.73
N THR A 137 3.88 -10.59 -4.72
CA THR A 137 2.50 -10.61 -5.22
C THR A 137 1.48 -10.70 -4.09
N ASN A 138 1.79 -11.48 -3.05
CA ASN A 138 1.04 -11.50 -1.80
C ASN A 138 1.98 -11.20 -0.63
N PRO A 139 1.99 -9.98 -0.06
CA PRO A 139 2.95 -9.60 0.98
C PRO A 139 2.79 -10.38 2.29
N SER A 140 1.64 -11.00 2.54
CA SER A 140 1.47 -11.88 3.71
C SER A 140 2.06 -13.28 3.50
N TYR A 141 2.28 -13.69 2.25
CA TYR A 141 2.85 -14.98 1.88
C TYR A 141 3.89 -14.77 0.77
N PRO A 142 4.98 -14.04 1.05
CA PRO A 142 6.03 -13.80 0.07
C PRO A 142 6.76 -15.11 -0.26
N ALA A 143 7.40 -15.14 -1.42
CA ALA A 143 8.28 -16.23 -1.81
C ALA A 143 9.67 -15.69 -2.14
N TYR A 144 10.71 -16.51 -2.01
CA TYR A 144 12.07 -16.11 -2.37
C TYR A 144 12.83 -17.21 -3.10
N CYS A 145 13.92 -16.85 -3.76
CA CYS A 145 15.01 -17.77 -4.07
C CYS A 145 16.32 -16.98 -4.17
N PHE A 146 17.44 -17.69 -4.09
CA PHE A 146 18.74 -17.13 -4.40
C PHE A 146 19.24 -17.72 -5.72
N GLU A 147 20.09 -17.00 -6.42
CA GLU A 147 20.82 -17.53 -7.57
C GLU A 147 22.31 -17.31 -7.37
N VAL A 148 23.07 -18.40 -7.51
CA VAL A 148 24.53 -18.42 -7.45
C VAL A 148 25.02 -19.15 -8.68
N GLU A 149 25.90 -18.51 -9.46
CA GLU A 149 26.49 -19.08 -10.67
C GLU A 149 25.46 -19.66 -11.66
N GLY A 150 24.29 -19.02 -11.79
CA GLY A 150 23.21 -19.46 -12.68
C GLY A 150 22.33 -20.59 -12.14
N VAL A 151 22.55 -21.03 -10.89
CA VAL A 151 21.75 -22.07 -10.23
C VAL A 151 20.84 -21.44 -9.19
N ILE A 152 19.55 -21.72 -9.28
CA ILE A 152 18.56 -21.28 -8.31
C ILE A 152 18.59 -22.22 -7.10
N VAL A 153 18.78 -21.63 -5.92
CA VAL A 153 18.96 -22.34 -4.64
C VAL A 153 18.08 -21.72 -3.55
N ASP A 154 17.85 -22.49 -2.49
CA ASP A 154 17.24 -22.00 -1.26
C ASP A 154 18.31 -21.37 -0.33
N ALA A 155 17.90 -21.04 0.90
CA ALA A 155 18.80 -20.42 1.87
C ALA A 155 19.96 -21.35 2.28
N ASP A 156 19.71 -22.65 2.38
CA ASP A 156 20.72 -23.65 2.74
C ASP A 156 21.74 -23.83 1.60
N GLY A 157 21.24 -23.98 0.38
CA GLY A 157 22.08 -24.09 -0.83
C GLY A 157 22.92 -22.86 -1.08
N TYR A 158 22.39 -21.66 -0.81
CA TYR A 158 23.13 -20.40 -0.92
C TYR A 158 24.35 -20.37 0.03
N ILE A 159 24.17 -20.77 1.30
CA ILE A 159 25.26 -20.75 2.29
C ILE A 159 26.28 -21.84 2.04
N ARG A 160 25.85 -23.04 1.63
CA ARG A 160 26.80 -24.10 1.26
C ARG A 160 27.68 -23.73 0.08
N GLY A 161 27.21 -22.85 -0.81
CA GLY A 161 28.01 -22.31 -1.90
C GLY A 161 29.10 -21.34 -1.45
N ASP A 162 28.91 -20.64 -0.32
CA ASP A 162 29.82 -19.58 0.15
C ASP A 162 30.71 -20.00 1.35
N CYS A 163 30.27 -20.96 2.18
CA CYS A 163 31.03 -21.41 3.35
C CYS A 163 32.22 -22.28 2.98
N ARG A 164 33.39 -21.98 3.56
CA ARG A 164 34.55 -22.89 3.55
C ARG A 164 34.47 -23.82 4.77
N GLU A 165 35.06 -25.01 4.67
CA GLU A 165 35.03 -26.03 5.74
C GLU A 165 35.55 -25.53 7.11
N ASP A 166 36.37 -24.47 7.12
CA ASP A 166 36.93 -23.87 8.34
C ASP A 166 35.94 -22.93 9.09
N ASP A 167 34.83 -22.52 8.47
CA ASP A 167 33.90 -21.50 8.99
C ASP A 167 32.83 -22.06 9.95
N GLU A 168 32.68 -23.38 10.05
CA GLU A 168 31.63 -24.04 10.88
C GLU A 168 31.74 -23.75 12.39
N LYS A 169 32.93 -23.34 12.85
CA LYS A 169 33.18 -22.97 14.26
C LYS A 169 32.91 -21.50 14.56
N ASP A 170 32.68 -20.67 13.55
CA ASP A 170 32.41 -19.25 13.72
C ASP A 170 30.99 -19.03 14.28
N GLN A 171 30.86 -18.08 15.21
CA GLN A 171 29.57 -17.61 15.71
C GLN A 171 28.66 -17.13 14.57
N ARG A 172 29.26 -16.59 13.50
CA ARG A 172 28.56 -16.15 12.28
C ARG A 172 27.84 -17.30 11.57
N PHE A 173 28.41 -18.50 11.58
CA PHE A 173 27.77 -19.68 10.98
C PHE A 173 26.53 -20.11 11.77
N LYS A 174 26.56 -19.99 13.11
CA LYS A 174 25.37 -20.27 13.94
C LYS A 174 24.24 -19.26 13.69
N ASP A 175 24.59 -18.00 13.49
CA ASP A 175 23.59 -16.97 13.16
C ASP A 175 23.05 -17.14 11.73
N ALA A 176 23.89 -17.57 10.79
CA ALA A 176 23.45 -18.00 9.46
C ALA A 176 22.43 -19.16 9.55
N GLN A 177 22.72 -20.20 10.34
CA GLN A 177 21.82 -21.34 10.50
C GLN A 177 20.45 -20.94 11.05
N ARG A 178 20.42 -20.02 12.03
CA ARG A 178 19.15 -19.48 12.57
C ARG A 178 18.32 -18.81 11.47
N HIS A 179 18.97 -18.08 10.56
CA HIS A 179 18.29 -17.44 9.46
C HIS A 179 17.82 -18.44 8.39
N ILE A 180 18.62 -19.46 8.08
CA ILE A 180 18.21 -20.58 7.19
C ILE A 180 16.96 -21.26 7.75
N ASP A 181 17.01 -21.65 9.02
CA ASP A 181 15.90 -22.32 9.69
C ASP A 181 14.64 -21.45 9.66
N SER A 182 14.79 -20.13 9.81
CA SER A 182 13.67 -19.19 9.77
C SER A 182 13.04 -18.98 8.39
N LEU A 183 13.70 -19.38 7.31
CA LEU A 183 13.17 -19.30 5.93
C LEU A 183 12.73 -20.65 5.37
N LYS A 184 13.01 -21.76 6.07
CA LYS A 184 12.75 -23.13 5.61
C LYS A 184 11.29 -23.41 5.26
N ASP A 185 10.36 -22.79 5.99
CA ASP A 185 8.91 -22.96 5.79
C ASP A 185 8.32 -21.93 4.80
N GLU A 186 9.14 -21.03 4.27
CA GLU A 186 8.69 -20.02 3.34
C GLU A 186 8.66 -20.56 1.90
N LYS A 187 7.79 -19.99 1.06
CA LYS A 187 7.63 -20.44 -0.31
C LYS A 187 8.87 -20.10 -1.15
N LEU A 188 9.29 -21.04 -2.00
CA LEU A 188 10.35 -20.78 -2.97
C LEU A 188 9.79 -20.23 -4.29
N VAL A 189 10.50 -19.25 -4.87
CA VAL A 189 10.29 -18.80 -6.25
C VAL A 189 10.86 -19.86 -7.19
N THR A 190 10.08 -20.25 -8.20
CA THR A 190 10.47 -21.29 -9.15
C THR A 190 11.08 -20.70 -10.43
N VAL A 191 11.83 -21.51 -11.16
CA VAL A 191 12.38 -21.15 -12.48
C VAL A 191 11.28 -20.69 -13.45
N ASN A 192 10.07 -21.25 -13.36
CA ASN A 192 8.92 -20.84 -14.17
C ASN A 192 8.45 -19.42 -13.86
N VAL A 193 8.53 -18.99 -12.59
CA VAL A 193 8.21 -17.60 -12.25
C VAL A 193 9.28 -16.66 -12.82
N LEU A 194 10.57 -17.03 -12.71
CA LEU A 194 11.67 -16.21 -13.23
C LEU A 194 11.69 -16.15 -14.77
N SER A 195 11.40 -17.24 -15.48
CA SER A 195 11.30 -17.26 -16.94
C SER A 195 10.16 -16.39 -17.48
N ARG A 196 9.11 -16.19 -16.69
CA ARG A 196 8.01 -15.27 -17.05
C ARG A 196 8.41 -13.79 -16.90
N VAL A 197 9.35 -13.48 -16.01
CA VAL A 197 9.88 -12.11 -15.85
C VAL A 197 11.01 -11.84 -16.84
N TRP A 198 11.91 -12.82 -16.99
CA TRP A 198 13.17 -12.73 -17.73
C TRP A 198 13.39 -13.96 -18.65
N PRO A 199 12.59 -14.09 -19.71
CA PRO A 199 12.62 -15.26 -20.60
C PRO A 199 13.94 -15.44 -21.34
N GLN A 200 14.74 -14.39 -21.49
CA GLN A 200 16.04 -14.45 -22.14
C GLN A 200 17.11 -15.15 -21.29
N TYR A 201 16.94 -15.17 -19.96
CA TYR A 201 17.91 -15.73 -19.02
C TYR A 201 17.49 -17.09 -18.47
N TYR A 202 16.19 -17.30 -18.25
CA TYR A 202 15.66 -18.56 -17.75
C TYR A 202 14.80 -19.24 -18.81
N ARG A 203 15.23 -20.42 -19.26
CA ARG A 203 14.42 -21.27 -20.15
C ARG A 203 13.69 -22.32 -19.34
N VAL A 204 12.44 -22.55 -19.69
CA VAL A 204 11.64 -23.67 -19.20
C VAL A 204 11.28 -24.50 -20.41
N ASP A 205 11.47 -25.81 -20.32
CA ASP A 205 10.98 -26.73 -21.34
C ASP A 205 9.44 -26.62 -21.38
N ASP A 206 8.87 -26.46 -22.57
CA ASP A 206 7.50 -25.99 -22.86
C ASP A 206 6.35 -26.81 -22.23
N ASP A 207 6.65 -27.89 -21.50
CA ASP A 207 5.70 -28.89 -21.00
C ASP A 207 5.09 -28.56 -19.62
N CYS A 208 5.46 -27.43 -18.98
CA CYS A 208 4.96 -27.06 -17.66
C CYS A 208 4.01 -25.84 -17.70
N GLU A 209 2.86 -26.00 -18.36
CA GLU A 209 1.73 -25.10 -18.14
C GLU A 209 1.18 -25.33 -16.72
N GLU A 210 1.54 -24.45 -15.77
CA GLU A 210 0.74 -24.32 -14.55
C GLU A 210 -0.70 -23.99 -14.97
N PRO A 211 -1.72 -24.69 -14.45
CA PRO A 211 -3.10 -24.39 -14.78
C PRO A 211 -3.33 -22.92 -14.45
N ALA A 212 -3.90 -22.19 -15.40
CA ALA A 212 -4.35 -20.82 -15.18
C ALA A 212 -5.32 -20.84 -13.98
N MET A 213 -4.80 -20.66 -12.76
CA MET A 213 -5.61 -20.36 -11.61
C MET A 213 -6.33 -19.07 -11.99
N ARG A 214 -7.61 -19.21 -12.31
CA ARG A 214 -8.56 -18.11 -12.14
C ARG A 214 -8.42 -17.72 -10.68
N ASP A 215 -7.61 -16.70 -10.40
CA ASP A 215 -7.57 -16.03 -9.11
C ASP A 215 -8.96 -15.44 -8.86
N GLN A 216 -9.85 -16.26 -8.30
CA GLN A 216 -11.15 -15.82 -7.80
C GLN A 216 -10.94 -14.77 -6.70
N SER A 217 -9.78 -14.79 -6.03
CA SER A 217 -9.29 -13.77 -5.09
C SER A 217 -9.16 -12.36 -5.67
N LEU A 218 -8.78 -12.22 -6.95
CA LEU A 218 -8.63 -10.90 -7.59
C LEU A 218 -9.96 -10.34 -8.13
N THR A 219 -10.98 -11.19 -8.28
CA THR A 219 -12.26 -10.80 -8.90
C THR A 219 -13.32 -10.39 -7.86
N GLU A 220 -13.21 -10.87 -6.61
CA GLU A 220 -14.15 -10.49 -5.53
C GLU A 220 -13.87 -9.13 -4.87
N SER A 221 -12.72 -8.49 -5.14
CA SER A 221 -12.40 -7.17 -4.58
C SER A 221 -12.76 -5.98 -5.49
N LEU A 222 -13.48 -6.20 -6.60
CA LEU A 222 -13.97 -5.13 -7.48
C LEU A 222 -15.34 -4.57 -7.09
N THR A 223 -15.96 -5.06 -6.01
CA THR A 223 -16.97 -4.27 -5.30
C THR A 223 -16.23 -3.29 -4.38
N THR A 224 -15.79 -2.18 -4.97
CA THR A 224 -15.24 -1.03 -4.27
C THR A 224 -16.24 -0.49 -3.24
N THR A 225 -16.23 -1.01 -2.02
CA THR A 225 -16.24 -0.12 -0.86
C THR A 225 -14.88 0.56 -0.87
N ALA A 226 -14.79 1.71 -1.54
CA ALA A 226 -13.58 2.51 -1.60
C ALA A 226 -13.07 2.68 -0.17
N LEU A 227 -11.89 2.11 0.11
CA LEU A 227 -11.28 2.26 1.42
C LEU A 227 -11.04 3.76 1.64
N PRO A 228 -11.45 4.32 2.79
CA PRO A 228 -11.28 5.73 3.08
C PRO A 228 -9.80 6.07 3.03
N THR A 229 -9.45 7.20 2.39
CA THR A 229 -8.07 7.67 2.32
C THR A 229 -7.54 7.96 3.72
N LEU A 230 -6.21 8.01 3.90
CA LEU A 230 -5.62 8.43 5.18
C LEU A 230 -6.16 9.80 5.63
N ALA A 231 -6.42 10.69 4.68
CA ALA A 231 -7.00 11.99 4.96
C ALA A 231 -8.45 11.87 5.47
N ASP A 232 -9.23 10.91 4.98
CA ASP A 232 -10.60 10.63 5.45
C ASP A 232 -10.58 10.01 6.86
N LEU A 233 -9.64 9.11 7.12
CA LEU A 233 -9.45 8.50 8.45
C LEU A 233 -9.04 9.55 9.49
N ALA A 234 -8.08 10.41 9.16
CA ALA A 234 -7.65 11.50 10.02
C ALA A 234 -8.78 12.50 10.26
N LEU A 235 -9.49 12.90 9.21
CA LEU A 235 -10.62 13.84 9.31
C LEU A 235 -11.76 13.26 10.15
N ARG A 236 -12.04 11.96 10.02
CA ARG A 236 -13.03 11.28 10.89
C ARG A 236 -12.64 11.38 12.36
N GLN A 237 -11.36 11.19 12.70
CA GLN A 237 -10.89 11.33 14.08
C GLN A 237 -11.00 12.77 14.59
N VAL A 238 -10.65 13.75 13.76
CA VAL A 238 -10.80 15.17 14.10
C VAL A 238 -12.27 15.52 14.36
N VAL A 239 -13.18 15.09 13.49
CA VAL A 239 -14.63 15.30 13.68
C VAL A 239 -15.13 14.63 14.96
N GLN A 240 -14.64 13.43 15.29
CA GLN A 240 -14.98 12.76 16.55
C GLN A 240 -14.50 13.56 17.76
N HIS A 241 -13.23 13.98 17.77
CA HIS A 241 -12.65 14.76 18.85
C HIS A 241 -13.36 16.09 19.06
N CYS A 242 -13.71 16.81 17.99
CA CYS A 242 -14.47 18.06 18.08
C CYS A 242 -15.87 17.85 18.68
N VAL A 243 -16.51 16.73 18.39
CA VAL A 243 -17.82 16.39 18.97
C VAL A 243 -17.70 16.03 20.45
N ASP A 244 -16.67 15.29 20.83
CA ASP A 244 -16.46 14.85 22.21
C ASP A 244 -16.08 16.02 23.14
N ASP A 245 -15.28 16.97 22.63
CA ASP A 245 -14.82 18.15 23.36
C ASP A 245 -15.73 19.38 23.21
N ASP A 246 -16.82 19.27 22.44
CA ASP A 246 -17.72 20.38 22.08
C ASP A 246 -17.00 21.60 21.46
N ASN A 247 -15.84 21.37 20.83
CA ASN A 247 -14.99 22.40 20.22
C ASN A 247 -14.82 22.17 18.72
N PHE A 248 -15.48 23.00 17.91
CA PHE A 248 -15.51 22.90 16.45
C PHE A 248 -14.62 23.93 15.74
N GLU A 249 -13.91 24.79 16.48
CA GLU A 249 -12.98 25.77 15.91
C GLU A 249 -11.94 25.15 14.95
N PRO A 250 -11.35 23.97 15.22
CA PRO A 250 -10.41 23.34 14.30
C PRO A 250 -11.02 22.93 12.95
N LEU A 251 -12.33 22.62 12.94
CA LEU A 251 -13.04 22.22 11.73
C LEU A 251 -13.38 23.43 10.86
N GLU A 252 -13.59 24.61 11.45
CA GLU A 252 -13.86 25.83 10.68
C GLU A 252 -12.72 26.16 9.72
N ALA A 253 -11.46 26.05 10.16
CA ALA A 253 -10.29 26.27 9.29
C ALA A 253 -10.21 25.27 8.13
N LEU A 254 -10.75 24.06 8.31
CA LEU A 254 -10.78 23.01 7.28
C LEU A 254 -11.94 23.17 6.30
N THR A 255 -12.99 23.92 6.66
CA THR A 255 -14.12 24.19 5.75
C THR A 255 -13.71 25.03 4.53
N ASP A 256 -12.65 25.83 4.65
CA ASP A 256 -12.16 26.67 3.55
C ASP A 256 -11.26 25.90 2.55
N MET A 257 -10.91 24.64 2.85
CA MET A 257 -10.09 23.82 1.96
C MET A 257 -10.93 23.10 0.88
N PRO A 258 -10.51 23.13 -0.40
CA PRO A 258 -11.24 22.47 -1.48
C PRO A 258 -11.32 20.95 -1.26
N GLY A 259 -12.53 20.39 -1.43
CA GLY A 259 -12.80 18.95 -1.29
C GLY A 259 -13.00 18.44 0.15
N LYS A 260 -12.62 19.21 1.18
CA LYS A 260 -12.79 18.79 2.59
C LYS A 260 -14.21 18.97 3.12
N LEU A 261 -14.91 19.97 2.60
CA LEU A 261 -16.28 20.31 3.01
C LEU A 261 -17.26 19.14 2.88
N GLU A 262 -17.18 18.36 1.79
CA GLU A 262 -18.03 17.19 1.54
C GLU A 262 -17.77 16.06 2.56
N LEU A 263 -16.48 15.83 2.87
CA LEU A 263 -16.07 14.80 3.81
C LEU A 263 -16.47 15.17 5.25
N ILE A 264 -16.27 16.43 5.66
CA ILE A 264 -16.74 16.95 6.94
C ILE A 264 -18.26 16.77 7.06
N GLY A 265 -19.00 17.16 6.02
CA GLY A 265 -20.44 16.98 5.93
C GLY A 265 -20.85 15.52 6.12
N SER A 266 -20.25 14.61 5.35
CA SER A 266 -20.58 13.18 5.41
C SER A 266 -20.40 12.58 6.82
N HIS A 267 -19.38 13.01 7.56
CA HIS A 267 -19.11 12.54 8.91
C HIS A 267 -19.99 13.19 9.98
N LEU A 268 -20.30 14.48 9.84
CA LEU A 268 -21.24 15.17 10.74
C LEU A 268 -22.66 14.63 10.54
N PHE A 269 -23.10 14.44 9.29
CA PHE A 269 -24.44 13.97 8.96
C PHE A 269 -24.67 12.47 9.20
N ALA A 270 -23.60 11.71 9.41
CA ALA A 270 -23.70 10.31 9.85
C ALA A 270 -24.09 10.17 11.34
N ARG A 271 -24.05 11.25 12.13
CA ARG A 271 -24.36 11.20 13.57
C ARG A 271 -25.84 11.42 13.87
N LYS A 272 -26.29 10.85 14.99
CA LYS A 272 -27.69 10.94 15.43
C LYS A 272 -28.01 12.30 16.09
N THR A 273 -27.04 12.87 16.80
CA THR A 273 -27.17 14.11 17.58
C THR A 273 -25.93 14.97 17.39
N LEU A 274 -26.12 16.28 17.26
CA LEU A 274 -25.05 17.27 17.14
C LEU A 274 -25.24 18.35 18.21
N PRO A 275 -24.18 18.78 18.91
CA PRO A 275 -24.26 19.89 19.85
C PRO A 275 -24.48 21.23 19.13
N GLY A 276 -24.90 22.25 19.88
CA GLY A 276 -25.23 23.56 19.31
C GLY A 276 -24.03 24.30 18.70
N SER A 277 -22.84 24.08 19.24
CA SER A 277 -21.55 24.57 18.73
C SER A 277 -21.27 24.11 17.30
N ALA A 278 -21.76 22.92 16.90
CA ALA A 278 -21.56 22.35 15.57
C ALA A 278 -22.35 23.10 14.47
N TYR A 279 -23.36 23.90 14.82
CA TYR A 279 -24.27 24.49 13.84
C TYR A 279 -23.60 25.49 12.90
N ALA A 280 -22.55 26.18 13.35
CA ALA A 280 -21.76 27.07 12.49
C ALA A 280 -21.06 26.31 11.35
N VAL A 281 -20.42 25.18 11.67
CA VAL A 281 -19.74 24.31 10.69
C VAL A 281 -20.76 23.67 9.75
N VAL A 282 -21.89 23.18 10.28
CA VAL A 282 -22.95 22.59 9.44
C VAL A 282 -23.55 23.63 8.49
N ALA A 283 -23.74 24.88 8.94
CA ALA A 283 -24.22 25.95 8.07
C ALA A 283 -23.26 26.22 6.90
N ARG A 284 -21.93 26.21 7.13
CA ARG A 284 -20.93 26.34 6.05
C ARG A 284 -20.96 25.16 5.09
N VAL A 285 -21.10 23.93 5.60
CA VAL A 285 -21.24 22.73 4.76
C VAL A 285 -22.46 22.86 3.84
N LEU A 286 -23.61 23.26 4.39
CA LEU A 286 -24.83 23.47 3.62
C LEU A 286 -24.70 24.62 2.61
N GLN A 287 -23.98 25.68 2.95
CA GLN A 287 -23.71 26.79 2.03
C GLN A 287 -22.89 26.34 0.83
N GLY A 288 -21.88 25.47 1.04
CA GLY A 288 -21.11 24.88 -0.07
C GLY A 288 -21.94 23.92 -0.93
N GLU A 289 -22.86 23.14 -0.34
CA GLU A 289 -23.79 22.31 -1.11
C GLU A 289 -24.81 23.13 -1.89
N LEU A 290 -25.32 24.23 -1.32
CA LEU A 290 -26.24 25.15 -1.98
C LEU A 290 -25.66 25.76 -3.26
N LEU A 291 -24.38 26.15 -3.21
CA LEU A 291 -23.66 26.66 -4.36
C LEU A 291 -23.51 25.60 -5.47
N LYS A 292 -23.34 24.33 -5.10
CA LYS A 292 -23.23 23.20 -6.05
C LYS A 292 -24.58 22.80 -6.64
N ASN A 293 -25.65 22.84 -5.84
CA ASN A 293 -26.98 22.34 -6.20
C ASN A 293 -27.96 23.43 -6.66
N GLY A 294 -27.46 24.64 -6.97
CA GLY A 294 -28.28 25.72 -7.55
C GLY A 294 -29.35 26.29 -6.61
N GLY A 295 -29.16 26.17 -5.29
CA GLY A 295 -30.05 26.72 -4.27
C GLY A 295 -31.05 25.73 -3.64
N MET A 296 -30.90 24.43 -3.87
CA MET A 296 -31.73 23.39 -3.25
C MET A 296 -30.98 22.71 -2.10
N ILE A 297 -31.61 22.65 -0.92
CA ILE A 297 -31.10 21.89 0.23
C ILE A 297 -31.92 20.60 0.37
N ASP A 298 -31.24 19.45 0.30
CA ASP A 298 -31.87 18.16 0.55
C ASP A 298 -31.38 17.58 1.89
N LEU A 299 -32.24 17.62 2.92
CA LEU A 299 -31.94 17.05 4.24
C LEU A 299 -32.52 15.65 4.42
N THR A 300 -33.12 15.06 3.37
CA THR A 300 -33.80 13.76 3.44
C THR A 300 -32.85 12.58 3.60
N SER A 301 -31.63 12.70 3.08
CA SER A 301 -30.55 11.70 3.15
C SER A 301 -29.74 11.77 4.45
N SER A 302 -29.91 12.84 5.24
CA SER A 302 -29.21 13.00 6.50
C SER A 302 -29.84 12.09 7.57
N ARG A 303 -29.04 11.17 8.14
CA ARG A 303 -29.47 10.30 9.26
C ARG A 303 -29.58 11.07 10.59
N VAL A 304 -29.45 12.40 10.54
CA VAL A 304 -29.47 13.30 11.70
C VAL A 304 -30.91 13.64 12.05
N THR A 305 -31.31 13.35 13.28
CA THR A 305 -32.53 13.92 13.86
C THR A 305 -32.21 15.31 14.41
N MET A 306 -32.65 16.36 13.71
CA MET A 306 -32.46 17.74 14.16
C MET A 306 -33.73 18.28 14.81
N SER A 307 -33.59 19.05 15.89
CA SER A 307 -34.72 19.75 16.49
C SER A 307 -35.17 20.91 15.58
N THR A 308 -36.44 21.33 15.68
CA THR A 308 -36.97 22.49 14.95
C THR A 308 -36.19 23.77 15.23
N ASN A 309 -35.64 23.91 16.45
CA ASN A 309 -34.80 25.04 16.83
C ASN A 309 -33.43 24.97 16.15
N ALA A 310 -32.82 23.78 16.04
CA ALA A 310 -31.56 23.59 15.33
C ALA A 310 -31.69 23.96 13.84
N ILE A 311 -32.77 23.52 13.20
CA ILE A 311 -33.06 23.87 11.80
C ILE A 311 -33.22 25.40 11.65
N ARG A 312 -33.95 26.05 12.57
CA ARG A 312 -34.14 27.51 12.53
C ARG A 312 -32.82 28.26 12.70
N SER A 313 -31.98 27.87 13.67
CA SER A 313 -30.66 28.47 13.88
C SER A 313 -29.75 28.30 12.67
N MET A 314 -29.74 27.11 12.05
CA MET A 314 -28.94 26.88 10.85
C MET A 314 -29.43 27.66 9.65
N VAL A 315 -30.74 27.69 9.39
CA VAL A 315 -31.32 28.46 8.28
C VAL A 315 -31.06 29.96 8.46
N SER A 316 -31.02 30.47 9.70
CA SER A 316 -30.66 31.88 9.94
C SER A 316 -29.20 32.22 9.63
N LEU A 317 -28.31 31.23 9.57
CA LEU A 317 -26.89 31.39 9.24
C LEU A 317 -26.62 31.26 7.73
N VAL A 318 -27.61 30.83 6.95
CA VAL A 318 -27.52 30.68 5.49
C VAL A 318 -28.20 31.87 4.82
N SER A 319 -27.52 32.52 3.87
CA SER A 319 -28.09 33.68 3.16
C SER A 319 -29.42 33.34 2.47
N SER A 320 -30.49 34.06 2.85
CA SER A 320 -31.85 33.88 2.34
C SER A 320 -31.99 34.06 0.83
N GLU A 321 -31.05 34.76 0.19
CA GLU A 321 -31.03 35.00 -1.26
C GLU A 321 -30.64 33.76 -2.08
N VAL A 322 -29.99 32.76 -1.46
CA VAL A 322 -29.45 31.58 -2.14
C VAL A 322 -30.39 30.38 -2.04
N VAL A 323 -31.24 30.34 -1.00
CA VAL A 323 -32.10 29.19 -0.71
C VAL A 323 -33.42 29.29 -1.50
N LYS A 324 -33.60 28.43 -2.50
CA LYS A 324 -34.82 28.36 -3.33
C LYS A 324 -35.81 27.31 -2.83
N SER A 325 -35.32 26.21 -2.25
CA SER A 325 -36.18 25.16 -1.69
C SER A 325 -35.43 24.33 -0.65
N ILE A 326 -36.16 23.87 0.38
CA ILE A 326 -35.66 22.99 1.44
C ILE A 326 -36.54 21.75 1.49
N ASN A 327 -35.94 20.57 1.31
CA ASN A 327 -36.63 19.29 1.47
C ASN A 327 -36.40 18.74 2.89
N LEU A 328 -37.50 18.58 3.65
CA LEU A 328 -37.50 18.10 5.04
C LEU A 328 -38.17 16.73 5.20
N SER A 329 -38.41 16.00 4.11
CA SER A 329 -39.06 14.68 4.22
C SER A 329 -38.17 13.68 5.00
N GLY A 330 -38.75 12.93 5.94
CA GLY A 330 -38.00 12.00 6.81
C GLY A 330 -37.58 12.53 8.20
N GLN A 331 -37.70 13.84 8.47
CA GLN A 331 -37.45 14.38 9.82
C GLN A 331 -38.62 14.06 10.77
N LYS A 332 -38.34 13.55 11.97
CA LYS A 332 -39.36 13.34 13.01
C LYS A 332 -39.89 14.69 13.49
N ARG A 333 -41.07 15.08 13.00
CA ARG A 333 -41.81 16.23 13.53
C ARG A 333 -42.29 15.90 14.94
N SER A 334 -41.60 16.39 15.97
CA SER A 334 -42.19 16.42 17.30
C SER A 334 -43.35 17.42 17.27
N HIS A 335 -44.59 16.93 17.28
CA HIS A 335 -45.75 17.74 17.60
C HIS A 335 -45.53 18.32 19.01
N HIS A 336 -45.19 19.60 19.09
CA HIS A 336 -45.53 20.38 20.26
C HIS A 336 -46.96 20.85 20.01
N GLY A 337 -47.89 20.03 20.49
CA GLY A 337 -49.29 20.43 20.60
C GLY A 337 -49.39 21.54 21.62
N ASP A 338 -50.23 22.52 21.27
CA ASP A 338 -50.75 23.55 22.15
C ASP A 338 -51.06 23.02 23.55
N HIS A 339 -50.47 23.64 24.56
CA HIS A 339 -51.20 23.89 25.79
C HIS A 339 -51.13 25.38 26.11
N ARG A 340 -52.34 25.91 26.27
CA ARG A 340 -52.76 27.25 26.68
C ARG A 340 -51.89 27.90 27.75
#